data_AF-A0A496TYQ9-F1
#
_entry.id   AF-A0A496TYQ9-F1
#
_cell.length_a   1.000
_cell.length_b   1.000
_cell.length_c   1.000
_cell.angle_alpha   90.00
_cell.angle_beta   90.00
_cell.angle_gamma   90.00
#
_symmetry.space_group_name_H-M   'P 1'
#
loop_
_entity.id
_entity.type
_entity.pdbx_description
1 polymer ?
#
loop_
_entity_poly.entity_id
_entity_poly.type
_entity_poly.pdbx_seq_one_letter_code
_entity_poly.pdbx_strand_id
1 'polypeptide(L)'
;MEDIYDWLKTGRVHLIDGYCPPLYPKIDFDADRMVQIIKETGGNIVRMQPIGYYAYYPTKHFPVHPDLGGRDLLQEMIDASKPEGIKVIPYIPVGHPFLPLDFEEEPYNSWAARNRAGERKRGGWHYGYFRNFPICLNSPYREAIRAIVREITANYDVDGIYFDGPNQPNPRWMFGACYCKYCRKAYYEATGKEIPNIGERCDWNDPEVRRYYEWVVEEVTSGTLRGLCDIVKQIKDIPVLFNNGLWLSPNVAMWVGNNRYELADGFLFEAAETLLQKMHNVMLGRSTGKYVW
;
A
#
# COMPACT_ATOMS: atom_id res chain seq x y z
N MET A 1 -14.05 15.69 23.34
CA MET A 1 -12.72 15.85 22.71
C MET A 1 -12.97 16.41 21.33
N GLU A 2 -12.23 17.46 20.96
CA GLU A 2 -12.24 17.98 19.60
C GLU A 2 -11.70 16.90 18.66
N ASP A 3 -12.40 16.66 17.55
CA ASP A 3 -11.99 15.68 16.55
C ASP A 3 -10.80 16.27 15.78
N ILE A 4 -9.59 15.89 16.18
CA ILE A 4 -8.34 16.43 15.61
C ILE A 4 -8.15 16.10 14.12
N TYR A 5 -8.93 15.15 13.56
CA TYR A 5 -8.87 14.77 12.15
C TYR A 5 -10.14 15.15 11.37
N ASP A 6 -10.96 16.09 11.88
CA ASP A 6 -12.22 16.50 11.26
C ASP A 6 -12.08 16.96 9.79
N TRP A 7 -10.89 17.48 9.43
CA TRP A 7 -10.55 17.87 8.06
C TRP A 7 -10.68 16.74 7.04
N LEU A 8 -10.55 15.47 7.46
CA LEU A 8 -10.79 14.32 6.58
C LEU A 8 -12.26 14.19 6.17
N LYS A 9 -13.22 14.62 7.00
CA LYS A 9 -14.66 14.52 6.69
C LYS A 9 -15.10 15.47 5.57
N THR A 10 -14.35 16.55 5.36
CA THR A 10 -14.59 17.55 4.31
C THR A 10 -13.48 17.53 3.23
N GLY A 11 -12.69 16.45 3.23
CA GLY A 11 -11.59 16.24 2.32
C GLY A 11 -12.01 16.17 0.86
N ARG A 12 -11.34 16.93 0.01
CA ARG A 12 -11.45 16.94 -1.45
C ARG A 12 -10.06 16.69 -2.00
N VAL A 13 -9.82 15.42 -2.30
CA VAL A 13 -8.47 14.90 -2.49
C VAL A 13 -8.06 14.91 -3.96
N HIS A 14 -6.89 15.47 -4.24
CA HIS A 14 -6.20 15.32 -5.51
C HIS A 14 -5.16 14.21 -5.43
N LEU A 15 -5.05 13.41 -6.48
CA LEU A 15 -4.18 12.23 -6.53
C LEU A 15 -3.01 12.50 -7.47
N ILE A 16 -1.80 12.24 -7.01
CA ILE A 16 -0.56 12.29 -7.81
C ILE A 16 0.11 10.92 -7.67
N ASP A 17 -0.09 10.06 -8.66
CA ASP A 17 0.40 8.70 -8.65
C ASP A 17 1.76 8.58 -9.35
N GLY A 18 2.69 7.87 -8.73
CA GLY A 18 4.04 7.52 -9.19
C GLY A 18 4.07 6.42 -10.25
N TYR A 19 2.97 6.24 -10.99
CA TYR A 19 2.86 5.26 -12.08
C TYR A 19 2.58 5.91 -13.44
N CYS A 20 2.36 7.23 -13.46
CA CYS A 20 1.97 7.97 -14.65
C CYS A 20 2.58 9.39 -14.62
N PRO A 21 2.45 10.17 -15.70
CA PRO A 21 2.82 11.57 -15.66
C PRO A 21 2.04 12.29 -14.54
N PRO A 22 2.66 13.24 -13.85
CA PRO A 22 3.96 13.85 -14.14
C PRO A 22 5.18 13.12 -13.54
N LEU A 23 5.00 11.99 -12.85
CA LEU A 23 6.10 11.33 -12.11
C LEU A 23 6.80 10.22 -12.92
N TYR A 24 6.12 9.61 -13.89
CA TYR A 24 6.65 8.51 -14.68
C TYR A 24 6.12 8.54 -16.13
N PRO A 25 6.89 8.17 -17.17
CA PRO A 25 8.26 7.62 -17.15
C PRO A 25 9.37 8.66 -17.04
N LYS A 26 9.02 9.95 -17.15
CA LYS A 26 9.93 11.07 -16.91
C LYS A 26 9.31 11.97 -15.85
N ILE A 27 10.16 12.60 -15.06
CA ILE A 27 9.71 13.57 -14.06
C ILE A 27 9.50 14.93 -14.77
N ASP A 28 8.24 15.32 -14.88
CA ASP A 28 7.77 16.65 -15.33
C ASP A 28 6.86 17.26 -14.24
N PHE A 29 7.34 17.19 -13.00
CA PHE A 29 6.61 17.61 -11.81
C PHE A 29 7.02 19.01 -11.37
N ASP A 30 6.02 19.83 -11.06
CA ASP A 30 6.12 21.18 -10.53
C ASP A 30 5.08 21.32 -9.40
N ALA A 31 5.56 21.49 -8.17
CA ALA A 31 4.72 21.55 -6.98
C ALA A 31 3.79 22.78 -6.96
N ASP A 32 4.29 23.95 -7.38
CA ASP A 32 3.51 25.19 -7.41
C ASP A 32 2.36 25.08 -8.41
N ARG A 33 2.64 24.50 -9.58
CA ARG A 33 1.60 24.21 -10.58
C ARG A 33 0.56 23.23 -10.04
N MET A 34 0.97 22.18 -9.32
CA MET A 34 0.04 21.23 -8.71
C MET A 34 -0.85 21.91 -7.66
N VAL A 35 -0.27 22.76 -6.81
CA VAL A 35 -1.03 23.57 -5.83
C VAL A 35 -2.05 24.47 -6.51
N GLN A 36 -1.68 25.13 -7.62
CA GLN A 36 -2.62 25.93 -8.40
C GLN A 36 -3.81 25.09 -8.89
N ILE A 37 -3.55 23.92 -9.49
CA ILE A 37 -4.60 23.01 -9.97
C ILE A 37 -5.50 22.57 -8.81
N ILE A 38 -4.92 22.21 -7.66
CA ILE A 38 -5.67 21.80 -6.46
C ILE A 38 -6.60 22.93 -6.01
N LYS A 39 -6.12 24.18 -5.98
CA LYS A 39 -6.92 25.34 -5.58
C LYS A 39 -8.05 25.63 -6.57
N GLU A 40 -7.75 25.63 -7.88
CA GLU A 40 -8.72 25.93 -8.95
C GLU A 40 -9.88 24.91 -8.99
N THR A 41 -9.59 23.66 -8.66
CA THR A 41 -10.57 22.57 -8.58
C THR A 41 -11.25 22.48 -7.20
N GLY A 42 -10.86 23.34 -6.27
CA GLY A 42 -11.40 23.40 -4.91
C GLY A 42 -10.89 22.31 -3.97
N GLY A 43 -9.84 21.56 -4.33
CA GLY A 43 -9.19 20.58 -3.47
C GLY A 43 -8.55 21.20 -2.22
N ASN A 44 -8.43 20.40 -1.17
CA ASN A 44 -7.80 20.80 0.11
C ASN A 44 -6.87 19.73 0.69
N ILE A 45 -6.71 18.60 -0.02
CA ILE A 45 -5.79 17.52 0.32
C ILE A 45 -5.12 17.07 -0.97
N VAL A 46 -3.81 16.84 -0.92
CA VAL A 46 -3.07 16.12 -1.96
C VAL A 46 -2.60 14.78 -1.41
N ARG A 47 -2.96 13.70 -2.10
CA ARG A 47 -2.36 12.39 -1.93
C ARG A 47 -1.30 12.21 -3.00
N MET A 48 -0.04 12.12 -2.60
CA MET A 48 1.09 11.93 -3.53
C MET A 48 1.88 10.69 -3.17
N GLN A 49 2.34 9.94 -4.17
CA GLN A 49 3.27 8.84 -3.96
C GLN A 49 4.71 9.33 -3.83
N PRO A 50 5.34 9.25 -2.64
CA PRO A 50 6.79 9.34 -2.54
C PRO A 50 7.49 8.09 -3.08
N ILE A 51 6.81 6.94 -3.10
CA ILE A 51 7.27 5.72 -3.77
C ILE A 51 6.16 5.15 -4.66
N GLY A 52 6.50 4.80 -5.88
CA GLY A 52 5.65 4.13 -6.86
C GLY A 52 6.45 3.04 -7.57
N TYR A 53 6.69 3.19 -8.88
CA TYR A 53 7.70 2.36 -9.57
C TYR A 53 9.12 2.60 -9.07
N TYR A 54 9.37 3.85 -8.68
CA TYR A 54 10.62 4.31 -8.07
C TYR A 54 10.28 5.19 -6.86
N ALA A 55 11.29 5.48 -6.05
CA ALA A 55 11.22 6.57 -5.09
C ALA A 55 11.39 7.91 -5.83
N TYR A 56 10.55 8.86 -5.43
CA TYR A 56 10.48 10.24 -5.92
C TYR A 56 11.07 11.23 -4.92
N TYR A 57 11.89 10.72 -4.01
CA TYR A 57 12.64 11.48 -3.02
C TYR A 57 13.94 10.72 -2.67
N PRO A 58 14.95 11.37 -2.07
CA PRO A 58 16.21 10.73 -1.72
C PRO A 58 16.04 9.66 -0.63
N THR A 59 16.23 8.39 -0.98
CA THR A 59 16.20 7.27 -0.02
C THR A 59 17.17 6.15 -0.41
N LYS A 60 17.61 5.37 0.58
CA LYS A 60 18.42 4.16 0.38
C LYS A 60 17.61 2.86 0.47
N HIS A 61 16.30 2.98 0.74
CA HIS A 61 15.44 1.84 1.07
C HIS A 61 14.60 1.36 -0.12
N PHE A 62 14.64 2.07 -1.25
CA PHE A 62 13.88 1.78 -2.46
C PHE A 62 14.63 2.32 -3.70
N PRO A 63 14.48 1.73 -4.91
CA PRO A 63 15.14 2.26 -6.10
C PRO A 63 14.69 3.68 -6.40
N VAL A 64 15.64 4.61 -6.49
CA VAL A 64 15.35 6.03 -6.77
C VAL A 64 15.19 6.25 -8.28
N HIS A 65 14.25 7.12 -8.67
CA HIS A 65 13.99 7.39 -10.08
C HIS A 65 15.24 7.98 -10.75
N PRO A 66 15.70 7.47 -11.91
CA PRO A 66 16.92 7.95 -12.57
C PRO A 66 16.91 9.46 -12.86
N ASP A 67 15.75 9.99 -13.26
CA ASP A 67 15.57 11.42 -13.55
C ASP A 67 15.35 12.30 -12.30
N LEU A 68 15.42 11.75 -11.07
CA LEU A 68 15.13 12.55 -9.86
C LEU A 68 16.11 13.72 -9.71
N GLY A 69 17.36 13.54 -10.15
CA GLY A 69 18.35 14.63 -10.19
C GLY A 69 18.67 15.25 -8.83
N GLY A 70 18.49 14.49 -7.74
CA GLY A 70 18.68 14.97 -6.36
C GLY A 70 17.52 15.79 -5.78
N ARG A 71 16.41 15.93 -6.52
CA ARG A 71 15.19 16.56 -6.02
C ARG A 71 14.51 15.72 -4.94
N ASP A 72 13.68 16.38 -4.16
CA ASP A 72 12.79 15.74 -3.19
C ASP A 72 11.36 16.19 -3.46
N LEU A 73 10.65 15.43 -4.29
CA LEU A 73 9.33 15.84 -4.78
C LEU A 73 8.27 15.84 -3.66
N LEU A 74 8.47 15.02 -2.61
CA LEU A 74 7.60 15.05 -1.43
C LEU A 74 7.82 16.36 -0.65
N GLN A 75 9.07 16.74 -0.39
CA GLN A 75 9.36 18.00 0.31
C GLN A 75 8.88 19.22 -0.50
N GLU A 76 9.12 19.24 -1.81
CA GLU A 76 8.63 20.30 -2.70
C GLU A 76 7.10 20.43 -2.62
N MET A 77 6.36 19.31 -2.66
CA MET A 77 4.91 19.33 -2.53
C MET A 77 4.46 19.85 -1.15
N ILE A 78 5.16 19.49 -0.07
CA ILE A 78 4.88 19.96 1.30
C ILE A 78 5.10 21.47 1.41
N ASP A 79 6.23 21.97 0.92
CA ASP A 79 6.60 23.38 1.00
C ASP A 79 5.62 24.26 0.22
N ALA A 80 5.16 23.80 -0.94
CA ALA A 80 4.16 24.50 -1.74
C ALA A 80 2.74 24.42 -1.13
N SER A 81 2.36 23.27 -0.54
CA SER A 81 0.97 23.03 -0.06
C SER A 81 0.64 23.76 1.24
N LYS A 82 1.59 23.78 2.18
CA LYS A 82 1.33 24.25 3.55
C LYS A 82 0.92 25.72 3.67
N PRO A 83 1.57 26.68 2.99
CA PRO A 83 1.16 28.09 3.03
C PRO A 83 -0.29 28.29 2.56
N GLU A 84 -0.78 27.38 1.71
CA GLU A 84 -2.12 27.41 1.13
C GLU A 84 -3.15 26.59 1.93
N GLY A 85 -2.73 26.01 3.06
CA GLY A 85 -3.59 25.19 3.91
C GLY A 85 -3.98 23.84 3.29
N ILE A 86 -3.27 23.39 2.26
CA ILE A 86 -3.48 22.09 1.62
C ILE A 86 -2.76 21.01 2.44
N LYS A 87 -3.49 19.95 2.78
CA LYS A 87 -2.97 18.82 3.55
C LYS A 87 -2.25 17.82 2.65
N VAL A 88 -1.10 17.30 3.09
CA VAL A 88 -0.30 16.33 2.31
C VAL A 88 -0.36 14.94 2.94
N ILE A 89 -0.83 13.96 2.17
CA ILE A 89 -0.90 12.54 2.57
C ILE A 89 -0.01 11.70 1.63
N PRO A 90 1.13 11.18 2.09
CA PRO A 90 1.90 10.22 1.33
C PRO A 90 1.12 8.93 1.06
N TYR A 91 1.05 8.53 -0.20
CA TYR A 91 0.60 7.20 -0.64
C TYR A 91 1.80 6.27 -0.67
N ILE A 92 1.79 5.29 0.22
CA ILE A 92 2.80 4.24 0.31
C ILE A 92 2.19 2.90 -0.12
N PRO A 93 2.49 2.39 -1.33
CA PRO A 93 2.12 1.03 -1.73
C PRO A 93 2.83 -0.03 -0.89
N VAL A 94 2.06 -0.99 -0.35
CA VAL A 94 2.59 -2.07 0.49
C VAL A 94 2.26 -3.42 -0.13
N GLY A 95 3.26 -4.03 -0.78
CA GLY A 95 3.14 -5.37 -1.35
C GLY A 95 2.32 -5.48 -2.64
N HIS A 96 1.97 -4.35 -3.26
CA HIS A 96 1.43 -4.30 -4.63
C HIS A 96 2.60 -4.17 -5.63
N PRO A 97 2.56 -4.83 -6.80
CA PRO A 97 3.77 -5.08 -7.59
C PRO A 97 4.23 -3.86 -8.39
N PHE A 98 5.42 -3.31 -8.08
CA PHE A 98 5.91 -2.10 -8.74
C PHE A 98 7.40 -2.10 -9.12
N LEU A 99 8.02 -3.29 -9.15
CA LEU A 99 9.34 -3.44 -9.78
C LEU A 99 9.22 -4.25 -11.08
N PRO A 100 9.98 -3.90 -12.12
CA PRO A 100 10.06 -4.67 -13.36
C PRO A 100 10.44 -6.14 -13.11
N LEU A 101 9.89 -7.05 -13.90
CA LEU A 101 10.12 -8.49 -13.79
C LEU A 101 11.61 -8.84 -13.90
N ASP A 102 12.36 -8.05 -14.66
CA ASP A 102 13.80 -8.13 -14.95
C ASP A 102 14.67 -7.32 -13.98
N PHE A 103 14.11 -6.75 -12.91
CA PHE A 103 14.91 -6.04 -11.91
C PHE A 103 15.76 -7.03 -11.10
N GLU A 104 17.08 -7.06 -11.32
CA GLU A 104 17.97 -8.09 -10.76
C GLU A 104 18.85 -7.65 -9.58
N GLU A 105 18.95 -6.35 -9.32
CA GLU A 105 19.78 -5.81 -8.25
C GLU A 105 19.31 -6.29 -6.85
N GLU A 106 20.26 -6.65 -5.99
CA GLU A 106 19.99 -6.95 -4.58
C GLU A 106 19.96 -5.65 -3.76
N PRO A 107 19.06 -5.52 -2.77
CA PRO A 107 18.18 -6.56 -2.21
C PRO A 107 16.86 -6.77 -2.96
N TYR A 108 16.60 -6.03 -4.03
CA TYR A 108 15.28 -5.93 -4.68
C TYR A 108 14.82 -7.23 -5.34
N ASN A 109 15.74 -8.00 -5.92
CA ASN A 109 15.48 -9.36 -6.43
C ASN A 109 14.89 -10.28 -5.34
N SER A 110 15.34 -10.14 -4.09
CA SER A 110 14.86 -10.94 -2.96
C SER A 110 13.41 -10.64 -2.58
N TRP A 111 12.86 -9.50 -3.02
CA TRP A 111 11.49 -9.08 -2.75
C TRP A 111 10.46 -9.83 -3.59
N ALA A 112 10.88 -10.35 -4.76
CA ALA A 112 9.99 -11.05 -5.67
C ALA A 112 9.49 -12.38 -5.07
N ALA A 113 8.18 -12.56 -5.09
CA ALA A 113 7.55 -13.82 -4.74
C ALA A 113 8.00 -14.95 -5.66
N ARG A 114 8.11 -16.16 -5.10
CA ARG A 114 8.56 -17.34 -5.84
C ARG A 114 7.47 -18.40 -5.95
N ASN A 115 7.39 -19.05 -7.10
CA ASN A 115 6.59 -20.24 -7.29
C ASN A 115 7.26 -21.45 -6.60
N ARG A 116 6.62 -22.62 -6.66
CA ARG A 116 7.14 -23.84 -6.01
C ARG A 116 8.48 -24.29 -6.57
N ALA A 117 8.76 -24.03 -7.85
CA ALA A 117 10.04 -24.33 -8.50
C ALA A 117 11.15 -23.34 -8.11
N GLY A 118 10.84 -22.31 -7.32
CA GLY A 118 11.79 -21.28 -6.90
C GLY A 118 11.94 -20.12 -7.89
N GLU A 119 11.19 -20.13 -8.98
CA GLU A 119 11.23 -19.10 -10.02
C GLU A 119 10.39 -17.88 -9.62
N ARG A 120 10.75 -16.69 -10.12
CA ARG A 120 9.95 -15.48 -9.90
C ARG A 120 8.54 -15.68 -10.43
N LYS A 121 7.54 -15.37 -9.59
CA LYS A 121 6.16 -15.28 -10.05
C LYS A 121 6.05 -14.09 -11.01
N ARG A 122 5.40 -14.31 -12.14
CA ARG A 122 5.20 -13.26 -13.13
C ARG A 122 3.88 -12.55 -12.86
N GLY A 123 3.93 -11.24 -12.71
CA GLY A 123 2.75 -10.40 -12.64
C GLY A 123 2.22 -10.01 -14.02
N GLY A 124 1.29 -9.06 -14.02
CA GLY A 124 0.72 -8.47 -15.22
C GLY A 124 1.52 -7.28 -15.74
N TRP A 125 1.05 -6.69 -16.83
CA TRP A 125 1.50 -5.36 -17.27
C TRP A 125 0.83 -4.30 -16.41
N HIS A 126 1.60 -3.34 -15.90
CA HIS A 126 1.06 -2.23 -15.11
C HIS A 126 1.12 -0.93 -15.93
N TYR A 127 -0.06 -0.31 -16.14
CA TYR A 127 -0.28 0.86 -16.99
C TYR A 127 0.44 0.84 -18.37
N GLY A 128 0.67 -0.35 -18.94
CA GLY A 128 1.33 -0.52 -20.23
C GLY A 128 2.85 -0.28 -20.24
N TYR A 129 3.48 -0.09 -19.08
CA TYR A 129 4.91 0.24 -19.02
C TYR A 129 5.84 -0.96 -18.95
N PHE A 130 5.62 -1.84 -17.98
CA PHE A 130 6.41 -3.05 -17.83
C PHE A 130 5.59 -4.17 -17.20
N ARG A 131 6.07 -5.39 -17.38
CA ARG A 131 5.58 -6.55 -16.64
C ARG A 131 6.23 -6.57 -15.27
N ASN A 132 5.45 -6.68 -14.22
CA ASN A 132 5.94 -6.66 -12.84
C ASN A 132 6.04 -8.07 -12.22
N PHE A 133 6.49 -8.16 -10.97
CA PHE A 133 6.36 -9.35 -10.13
C PHE A 133 5.62 -9.06 -8.82
N PRO A 134 4.85 -10.01 -8.28
CA PRO A 134 4.30 -9.92 -6.93
C PRO A 134 5.39 -9.80 -5.85
N ILE A 135 5.22 -8.88 -4.90
CA ILE A 135 6.16 -8.67 -3.78
C ILE A 135 5.82 -9.62 -2.61
N CYS A 136 6.84 -10.06 -1.87
CA CYS A 136 6.70 -10.90 -0.69
C CYS A 136 6.93 -10.10 0.59
N LEU A 137 5.91 -9.96 1.44
CA LEU A 137 5.97 -9.29 2.74
C LEU A 137 6.78 -10.05 3.80
N ASN A 138 7.08 -11.34 3.61
CA ASN A 138 7.99 -12.05 4.52
C ASN A 138 9.46 -11.89 4.11
N SER A 139 9.74 -11.33 2.94
CA SER A 139 11.10 -11.05 2.48
C SER A 139 11.67 -9.78 3.14
N PRO A 140 12.94 -9.43 2.92
CA PRO A 140 13.54 -8.18 3.38
C PRO A 140 12.77 -6.91 2.97
N TYR A 141 11.86 -6.99 1.99
CA TYR A 141 10.93 -5.93 1.64
C TYR A 141 10.16 -5.37 2.85
N ARG A 142 9.74 -6.21 3.81
CA ARG A 142 8.97 -5.72 4.97
C ARG A 142 9.78 -4.75 5.83
N GLU A 143 11.08 -4.97 5.98
CA GLU A 143 11.93 -4.02 6.70
C GLU A 143 12.25 -2.79 5.84
N ALA A 144 12.39 -2.95 4.52
CA ALA A 144 12.55 -1.83 3.60
C ALA A 144 11.34 -0.87 3.65
N ILE A 145 10.11 -1.39 3.57
CA ILE A 145 8.89 -0.56 3.63
C ILE A 145 8.69 0.06 5.02
N ARG A 146 9.04 -0.64 6.10
CA ARG A 146 9.05 -0.08 7.46
C ARG A 146 10.05 1.08 7.58
N ALA A 147 11.21 0.97 6.95
CA ALA A 147 12.20 2.03 6.91
C ALA A 147 11.70 3.26 6.12
N ILE A 148 11.06 3.05 4.97
CA ILE A 148 10.40 4.13 4.21
C ILE A 148 9.35 4.84 5.07
N VAL A 149 8.45 4.09 5.73
CA VAL A 149 7.42 4.70 6.60
C VAL A 149 8.05 5.49 7.74
N ARG A 150 9.11 4.96 8.37
CA ARG A 150 9.84 5.65 9.43
C ARG A 150 10.50 6.94 8.92
N GLU A 151 11.15 6.89 7.77
CA GLU A 151 11.82 8.02 7.13
C GLU A 151 10.82 9.13 6.79
N ILE A 152 9.70 8.78 6.14
CA ILE A 152 8.64 9.72 5.79
C ILE A 152 8.04 10.35 7.06
N THR A 153 7.64 9.51 8.02
CA THR A 153 6.96 10.02 9.24
C THR A 153 7.89 10.89 10.08
N ALA A 154 9.17 10.53 10.21
CA ALA A 154 10.10 11.26 11.06
C ALA A 154 10.58 12.57 10.44
N ASN A 155 10.85 12.58 9.13
CA ASN A 155 11.58 13.67 8.50
C ASN A 155 10.68 14.66 7.76
N TYR A 156 9.45 14.28 7.41
CA TYR A 156 8.54 15.13 6.62
C TYR A 156 7.34 15.53 7.45
N ASP A 157 6.93 16.80 7.33
CA ASP A 157 5.77 17.32 8.02
C ASP A 157 4.49 17.10 7.18
N VAL A 158 4.06 15.84 7.20
CA VAL A 158 2.89 15.31 6.51
C VAL A 158 1.69 15.26 7.45
N ASP A 159 0.49 15.38 6.90
CA ASP A 159 -0.75 15.49 7.68
C ASP A 159 -1.45 14.16 7.93
N GLY A 160 -1.01 13.09 7.27
CA GLY A 160 -1.55 11.73 7.39
C GLY A 160 -0.76 10.78 6.51
N ILE A 161 -1.00 9.47 6.62
CA ILE A 161 -0.36 8.47 5.76
C ILE A 161 -1.42 7.55 5.16
N TYR A 162 -1.23 7.19 3.89
CA TYR A 162 -2.06 6.22 3.21
C TYR A 162 -1.27 4.97 2.83
N PHE A 163 -1.75 3.79 3.24
CA PHE A 163 -1.22 2.51 2.82
C PHE A 163 -2.10 1.85 1.77
N ASP A 164 -1.56 1.58 0.58
CA ASP A 164 -2.26 0.74 -0.39
C ASP A 164 -1.84 -0.72 -0.22
N GLY A 165 -2.65 -1.48 0.51
CA GLY A 165 -2.34 -2.79 1.06
C GLY A 165 -2.36 -2.79 2.60
N PRO A 166 -1.65 -3.71 3.28
CA PRO A 166 -0.61 -4.61 2.76
C PRO A 166 -1.14 -5.80 1.98
N ASN A 167 -0.45 -6.15 0.89
CA ASN A 167 -0.80 -7.28 0.06
C ASN A 167 0.32 -8.35 -0.02
N GLN A 168 -0.08 -9.62 -0.02
CA GLN A 168 0.81 -10.78 -0.08
C GLN A 168 0.22 -11.84 -1.02
N PRO A 169 1.04 -12.51 -1.85
CA PRO A 169 0.59 -13.62 -2.68
C PRO A 169 -0.11 -14.72 -1.89
N ASN A 170 -1.34 -15.01 -2.32
CA ASN A 170 -2.24 -15.94 -1.66
C ASN A 170 -3.16 -16.63 -2.70
N PRO A 171 -3.89 -17.68 -2.34
CA PRO A 171 -4.75 -18.38 -3.30
C PRO A 171 -5.87 -17.53 -3.93
N ARG A 172 -6.32 -16.43 -3.30
CA ARG A 172 -7.31 -15.50 -3.88
C ARG A 172 -6.69 -14.43 -4.77
N TRP A 173 -5.41 -14.11 -4.61
CA TRP A 173 -4.80 -12.93 -5.20
C TRP A 173 -3.30 -13.10 -5.48
N MET A 174 -2.79 -12.54 -6.58
CA MET A 174 -1.39 -12.70 -7.04
C MET A 174 -0.96 -14.16 -7.24
N PHE A 175 -1.81 -14.93 -7.92
CA PHE A 175 -1.44 -16.20 -8.55
C PHE A 175 -1.04 -17.33 -7.57
N GLY A 176 -1.62 -17.40 -6.37
CA GLY A 176 -1.37 -18.49 -5.40
C GLY A 176 -0.33 -18.17 -4.33
N ALA A 177 0.10 -19.19 -3.58
CA ALA A 177 1.07 -19.04 -2.50
C ALA A 177 2.46 -18.56 -2.97
N CYS A 178 3.27 -18.06 -2.03
CA CYS A 178 4.69 -17.76 -2.24
C CYS A 178 5.53 -18.84 -1.56
N TYR A 179 6.45 -19.46 -2.30
CA TYR A 179 7.32 -20.54 -1.82
C TYR A 179 8.79 -20.11 -1.68
N CYS A 180 9.05 -18.80 -1.56
CA CYS A 180 10.40 -18.33 -1.29
C CYS A 180 10.89 -18.83 0.08
N LYS A 181 12.20 -18.83 0.30
CA LYS A 181 12.82 -19.29 1.56
C LYS A 181 12.22 -18.62 2.80
N TYR A 182 11.84 -17.34 2.69
CA TYR A 182 11.25 -16.57 3.78
C TYR A 182 9.83 -17.02 4.13
N CYS A 183 8.97 -17.21 3.14
CA CYS A 183 7.61 -17.72 3.37
C CYS A 183 7.63 -19.14 3.91
N ARG A 184 8.49 -20.03 3.39
CA ARG A 184 8.63 -21.39 3.91
C ARG A 184 9.03 -21.39 5.38
N LYS A 185 10.07 -20.62 5.72
CA LYS A 185 10.53 -20.46 7.11
C LYS A 185 9.42 -19.91 8.01
N ALA A 186 8.82 -18.77 7.64
CA ALA A 186 7.81 -18.10 8.46
C ALA A 186 6.55 -18.96 8.65
N TYR A 187 6.12 -19.69 7.62
CA TYR A 187 4.96 -20.58 7.74
C TYR A 187 5.27 -21.80 8.62
N TYR A 188 6.46 -22.39 8.46
CA TYR A 188 6.90 -23.51 9.30
C TYR A 188 7.03 -23.10 10.77
N GLU A 189 7.61 -21.94 11.05
CA GLU A 189 7.71 -21.39 12.41
C GLU A 189 6.33 -21.15 13.04
N ALA A 190 5.36 -20.67 12.25
CA ALA A 190 4.02 -20.39 12.75
C ALA A 190 3.14 -21.64 12.94
N THR A 191 3.36 -22.71 12.16
CA THR A 191 2.40 -23.83 12.07
C THR A 191 3.00 -25.21 12.28
N GLY A 192 4.33 -25.34 12.26
CA GLY A 192 5.04 -26.62 12.25
C GLY A 192 4.90 -27.41 10.94
N LYS A 193 4.35 -26.82 9.88
CA LYS A 193 4.05 -27.48 8.61
C LYS A 193 4.71 -26.78 7.42
N GLU A 194 4.94 -27.54 6.35
CA GLU A 194 5.31 -27.00 5.05
C GLU A 194 4.12 -26.32 4.35
N ILE A 195 4.39 -25.33 3.50
CA ILE A 195 3.35 -24.66 2.71
C ILE A 195 2.69 -25.70 1.78
N PRO A 196 1.35 -25.87 1.84
CA PRO A 196 0.63 -26.81 0.99
C PRO A 196 0.73 -26.42 -0.49
N ASN A 197 0.47 -27.38 -1.40
CA ASN A 197 0.56 -27.15 -2.85
C ASN A 197 -0.61 -26.32 -3.38
N ILE A 198 -0.52 -25.02 -3.18
CA ILE A 198 -1.47 -24.00 -3.59
C ILE A 198 -1.00 -23.32 -4.88
N GLY A 199 -1.74 -23.55 -5.96
CA GLY A 199 -1.65 -22.79 -7.22
C GLY A 199 -2.77 -21.76 -7.36
N GLU A 200 -2.95 -21.21 -8.57
CA GLU A 200 -4.03 -20.25 -8.88
C GLU A 200 -5.43 -20.89 -8.83
N ARG A 201 -5.50 -22.18 -9.18
CA ARG A 201 -6.71 -23.00 -9.08
C ARG A 201 -6.47 -23.99 -7.95
N CYS A 202 -7.00 -23.68 -6.77
CA CYS A 202 -6.95 -24.55 -5.60
C CYS A 202 -8.37 -24.89 -5.11
N ASP A 203 -8.51 -26.01 -4.41
CA ASP A 203 -9.76 -26.35 -3.73
C ASP A 203 -9.90 -25.50 -2.47
N TRP A 204 -10.90 -24.63 -2.45
CA TRP A 204 -11.21 -23.76 -1.30
C TRP A 204 -11.83 -24.52 -0.11
N ASN A 205 -12.27 -25.75 -0.31
CA ASN A 205 -12.75 -26.61 0.77
C ASN A 205 -11.61 -27.37 1.45
N ASP A 206 -10.40 -27.36 0.89
CA ASP A 206 -9.23 -27.95 1.53
C ASP A 206 -8.87 -27.15 2.81
N PRO A 207 -8.89 -27.79 3.99
CA PRO A 207 -8.53 -27.15 5.25
C PRO A 207 -7.10 -26.60 5.28
N GLU A 208 -6.15 -27.19 4.54
CA GLU A 208 -4.77 -26.69 4.48
C GLU A 208 -4.68 -25.40 3.65
N VAL A 209 -5.48 -25.29 2.57
CA VAL A 209 -5.59 -24.05 1.78
C VAL A 209 -6.16 -22.92 2.64
N ARG A 210 -7.22 -23.19 3.40
CA ARG A 210 -7.83 -22.22 4.32
C ARG A 210 -6.85 -21.78 5.40
N ARG A 211 -6.15 -22.72 6.04
CA ARG A 211 -5.16 -22.41 7.08
C ARG A 211 -4.02 -21.54 6.56
N TYR A 212 -3.49 -21.83 5.36
CA TYR A 212 -2.48 -20.97 4.76
C TYR A 212 -3.03 -19.57 4.46
N TYR A 213 -4.25 -19.47 3.93
CA TYR A 213 -4.90 -18.18 3.66
C TYR A 213 -5.09 -17.36 4.95
N GLU A 214 -5.62 -17.98 6.01
CA GLU A 214 -5.78 -17.36 7.33
C GLU A 214 -4.45 -16.84 7.88
N TRP A 215 -3.39 -17.65 7.82
CA TRP A 215 -2.05 -17.20 8.23
C TRP A 215 -1.55 -16.00 7.42
N VAL A 216 -1.74 -16.00 6.09
CA VAL A 216 -1.35 -14.84 5.26
C VAL A 216 -2.14 -13.60 5.67
N VAL A 217 -3.45 -13.74 5.91
CA VAL A 217 -4.34 -12.64 6.23
C VAL A 217 -4.03 -12.07 7.61
N GLU A 218 -3.98 -12.90 8.64
CA GLU A 218 -3.84 -12.46 10.03
C GLU A 218 -2.39 -12.12 10.40
N GLU A 219 -1.45 -13.02 10.14
CA GLU A 219 -0.07 -12.84 10.59
C GLU A 219 0.75 -12.00 9.61
N VAL A 220 0.62 -12.26 8.31
CA VAL A 220 1.50 -11.62 7.32
C VAL A 220 1.00 -10.21 6.98
N THR A 221 -0.23 -10.09 6.52
CA THR A 221 -0.75 -8.79 6.03
C THR A 221 -1.28 -7.92 7.16
N SER A 222 -2.17 -8.40 8.04
CA SER A 222 -2.61 -7.61 9.21
C SER A 222 -1.45 -7.31 10.16
N GLY A 223 -0.53 -8.26 10.41
CA GLY A 223 0.68 -8.02 11.19
C GLY A 223 1.62 -6.98 10.58
N THR A 224 1.72 -6.91 9.24
CA THR A 224 2.46 -5.82 8.57
C THR A 224 1.75 -4.49 8.80
N LEU A 225 0.43 -4.42 8.58
CA LEU A 225 -0.34 -3.18 8.72
C LEU A 225 -0.21 -2.63 10.14
N ARG A 226 -0.41 -3.48 11.16
CA ARG A 226 -0.22 -3.12 12.57
C ARG A 226 1.15 -2.51 12.81
N GLY A 227 2.21 -3.18 12.36
CA GLY A 227 3.57 -2.65 12.54
C GLY A 227 3.83 -1.34 11.81
N LEU A 228 3.17 -1.08 10.67
CA LEU A 228 3.27 0.22 10.00
C LEU A 228 2.49 1.31 10.76
N CYS A 229 1.27 1.02 11.21
CA CYS A 229 0.49 1.94 12.05
C CYS A 229 1.25 2.28 13.34
N ASP A 230 1.83 1.29 14.01
CA ASP A 230 2.62 1.47 15.23
C ASP A 230 3.81 2.41 14.97
N ILE A 231 4.54 2.24 13.86
CA ILE A 231 5.63 3.16 13.49
C ILE A 231 5.12 4.59 13.35
N VAL A 232 3.99 4.78 12.65
CA VAL A 232 3.44 6.13 12.46
C VAL A 232 3.09 6.75 13.81
N LYS A 233 2.25 6.07 14.60
CA LYS A 233 1.73 6.58 15.87
C LYS A 233 2.80 6.78 16.95
N GLN A 234 3.90 6.02 16.90
CA GLN A 234 5.05 6.23 17.79
C GLN A 234 5.86 7.50 17.45
N ILE A 235 5.83 7.95 16.20
CA ILE A 235 6.62 9.09 15.73
C ILE A 235 5.76 10.37 15.68
N LYS A 236 4.53 10.28 15.15
CA LYS A 236 3.58 11.40 15.02
C LYS A 236 2.15 10.93 15.21
N ASP A 237 1.35 11.74 15.91
CA ASP A 237 -0.08 11.49 16.08
C ASP A 237 -0.90 12.02 14.89
N ILE A 238 -0.69 11.41 13.72
CA ILE A 238 -1.39 11.74 12.45
C ILE A 238 -2.29 10.57 12.02
N PRO A 239 -3.37 10.81 11.25
CA PRO A 239 -4.26 9.74 10.80
C PRO A 239 -3.54 8.79 9.84
N VAL A 240 -3.76 7.49 10.06
CA VAL A 240 -3.36 6.42 9.15
C VAL A 240 -4.59 5.90 8.43
N LEU A 241 -4.55 5.95 7.11
CA LEU A 241 -5.58 5.46 6.21
C LEU A 241 -5.02 4.27 5.41
N PHE A 242 -5.87 3.35 4.99
CA PHE A 242 -5.43 2.25 4.13
C PHE A 242 -6.46 1.85 3.07
N ASN A 243 -6.01 1.15 2.04
CA ASN A 243 -6.89 0.64 1.00
C ASN A 243 -7.70 -0.57 1.48
N ASN A 244 -9.02 -0.45 1.36
CA ASN A 244 -9.95 -1.51 1.74
C ASN A 244 -10.59 -2.26 0.54
N GLY A 245 -10.11 -2.05 -0.70
CA GLY A 245 -10.74 -2.59 -1.91
C GLY A 245 -10.96 -4.12 -1.91
N LEU A 246 -10.19 -4.89 -1.15
CA LEU A 246 -10.29 -6.35 -1.12
C LEU A 246 -11.41 -6.92 -0.22
N TRP A 247 -11.99 -6.15 0.71
CA TRP A 247 -13.02 -6.66 1.63
C TRP A 247 -14.41 -6.81 1.00
N LEU A 248 -14.64 -6.19 -0.15
CA LEU A 248 -15.96 -6.16 -0.79
C LEU A 248 -16.05 -7.02 -2.04
N SER A 249 -14.94 -7.59 -2.51
CA SER A 249 -14.95 -8.53 -3.63
C SER A 249 -15.44 -9.89 -3.13
N PRO A 250 -16.59 -10.42 -3.58
CA PRO A 250 -17.06 -11.76 -3.19
C PRO A 250 -16.08 -12.87 -3.56
N ASN A 251 -15.20 -12.58 -4.53
CA ASN A 251 -14.18 -13.49 -5.01
C ASN A 251 -12.90 -13.49 -4.16
N VAL A 252 -12.71 -12.53 -3.24
CA VAL A 252 -11.52 -12.38 -2.38
C VAL A 252 -11.88 -12.33 -0.89
N ALA A 253 -13.01 -11.73 -0.56
CA ALA A 253 -13.52 -11.56 0.80
C ALA A 253 -14.19 -12.84 1.30
N MET A 254 -13.41 -13.69 1.97
CA MET A 254 -13.96 -14.37 3.13
C MET A 254 -13.69 -13.46 4.32
N TRP A 255 -14.63 -13.34 5.26
CA TRP A 255 -14.65 -12.47 6.45
C TRP A 255 -13.42 -12.58 7.41
N VAL A 256 -12.38 -13.31 7.00
CA VAL A 256 -11.06 -13.40 7.64
C VAL A 256 -10.31 -12.08 7.42
N GLY A 257 -9.71 -11.53 8.48
CA GLY A 257 -9.05 -10.22 8.44
C GLY A 257 -9.99 -9.02 8.54
N ASN A 258 -11.28 -9.22 8.79
CA ASN A 258 -12.24 -8.13 8.91
C ASN A 258 -11.92 -7.15 10.03
N ASN A 259 -11.18 -7.53 11.07
CA ASN A 259 -10.81 -6.61 12.16
C ASN A 259 -9.70 -5.62 11.78
N ARG A 260 -9.20 -5.64 10.53
CA ARG A 260 -8.19 -4.69 10.07
C ARG A 260 -8.65 -3.23 10.14
N TYR A 261 -9.96 -2.95 10.10
CA TYR A 261 -10.45 -1.57 10.28
C TYR A 261 -10.10 -1.04 11.67
N GLU A 262 -9.91 -1.92 12.65
CA GLU A 262 -9.52 -1.54 14.00
C GLU A 262 -8.08 -1.01 14.06
N LEU A 263 -7.21 -1.41 13.12
CA LEU A 263 -5.78 -1.09 13.12
C LEU A 263 -5.44 0.33 12.65
N ALA A 264 -6.31 0.95 11.86
CA ALA A 264 -6.08 2.26 11.24
C ALA A 264 -7.21 3.24 11.58
N ASP A 265 -7.00 4.53 11.37
CA ASP A 265 -7.98 5.57 11.70
C ASP A 265 -9.09 5.65 10.64
N GLY A 266 -8.81 5.21 9.42
CA GLY A 266 -9.75 5.23 8.31
C GLY A 266 -9.32 4.36 7.14
N PHE A 267 -10.13 4.35 6.09
CA PHE A 267 -9.86 3.58 4.88
C PHE A 267 -10.45 4.21 3.62
N LEU A 268 -9.81 3.95 2.49
CA LEU A 268 -10.32 4.32 1.17
C LEU A 268 -11.44 3.37 0.76
N PHE A 269 -12.53 3.94 0.28
CA PHE A 269 -13.62 3.19 -0.35
C PHE A 269 -13.51 3.24 -1.89
N GLU A 270 -13.02 2.17 -2.51
CA GLU A 270 -12.68 2.17 -3.94
C GLU A 270 -13.83 1.84 -4.90
N ALA A 271 -14.81 1.02 -4.51
CA ALA A 271 -15.80 0.54 -5.47
C ALA A 271 -17.14 0.16 -4.84
N ALA A 272 -18.22 0.57 -5.50
CA ALA A 272 -19.56 0.05 -5.33
C ALA A 272 -20.21 -0.08 -6.71
N GLU A 273 -20.97 -1.15 -6.91
CA GLU A 273 -21.74 -1.39 -8.13
C GLU A 273 -22.95 -0.46 -8.22
N THR A 274 -23.47 -0.02 -7.07
CA THR A 274 -24.65 0.85 -6.98
C THR A 274 -24.45 1.99 -5.99
N LEU A 275 -25.20 3.09 -6.19
CA LEU A 275 -25.22 4.21 -5.25
C LEU A 275 -25.65 3.76 -3.84
N LEU A 276 -26.63 2.83 -3.74
CA LEU A 276 -27.08 2.29 -2.45
C LEU A 276 -25.97 1.49 -1.75
N GLN A 277 -25.24 0.66 -2.49
CA GLN A 277 -24.08 -0.06 -1.95
C GLN A 277 -22.98 0.91 -1.50
N LYS A 278 -22.73 1.98 -2.27
CA LYS A 278 -21.82 3.07 -1.88
C LYS A 278 -22.28 3.71 -0.57
N MET A 279 -23.56 4.04 -0.44
CA MET A 279 -24.12 4.61 0.78
C MET A 279 -24.00 3.66 1.98
N HIS A 280 -24.34 2.38 1.84
CA HIS A 280 -24.19 1.38 2.90
C HIS A 280 -22.74 1.25 3.37
N ASN A 281 -21.79 1.23 2.45
CA ASN A 281 -20.37 1.07 2.79
C ASN A 281 -19.78 2.33 3.44
N VAL A 282 -20.18 3.52 2.99
CA VAL A 282 -19.84 4.79 3.68
C VAL A 282 -20.42 4.80 5.09
N MET A 283 -21.64 4.28 5.27
CA MET A 283 -22.25 4.15 6.60
C MET A 283 -21.51 3.17 7.50
N LEU A 284 -20.89 2.11 6.97
CA LEU A 284 -20.05 1.19 7.76
C LEU A 284 -18.83 1.89 8.37
N GLY A 285 -18.13 2.73 7.59
CA GLY A 285 -17.01 3.52 8.13
C GLY A 285 -17.49 4.49 9.21
N ARG A 286 -18.60 5.19 8.96
CA ARG A 286 -19.20 6.10 9.97
C ARG A 286 -19.66 5.38 11.24
N SER A 287 -20.26 4.18 11.13
CA SER A 287 -20.75 3.42 12.28
C SER A 287 -19.64 2.78 13.10
N THR A 288 -18.44 2.61 12.53
CA THR A 288 -17.24 2.11 13.21
C THR A 288 -16.33 3.22 13.73
N GLY A 289 -16.76 4.48 13.61
CA GLY A 289 -15.96 5.64 14.04
C GLY A 289 -14.72 5.91 13.18
N LYS A 290 -14.70 5.37 11.95
CA LYS A 290 -13.56 5.46 11.03
C LYS A 290 -13.78 6.54 9.97
N TYR A 291 -12.71 7.19 9.56
CA TYR A 291 -12.76 8.12 8.42
C TYR A 291 -12.87 7.32 7.12
N VAL A 292 -13.87 7.64 6.31
CA VAL A 292 -13.96 7.13 4.94
C VAL A 292 -13.41 8.18 4.03
N TRP A 293 -12.40 7.78 3.28
CA TRP A 293 -11.81 8.53 2.19
C TRP A 293 -12.35 7.99 0.87
#